data_AF-A0A7V2RUK3-F1
#
_entry.id   AF-A0A7V2RUK3-F1
#
_cell.length_a   1.000
_cell.length_b   1.000
_cell.length_c   1.000
_cell.angle_alpha   90.00
_cell.angle_beta   90.00
_cell.angle_gamma   90.00
#
_symmetry.space_group_name_H-M   'P 1'
#
loop_
_entity.id
_entity.type
_entity.pdbx_description
1 polymer ?
#
loop_
_entity_poly.entity_id
_entity_poly.type
_entity_poly.pdbx_seq_one_letter_code
_entity_poly.pdbx_strand_id
1 'polypeptide(L)'
;MKSVRPLALLLSLFLLATPAFAADEDEAPDPAEPPSGEPPSRIKLQLSVESDRQTLEKLQQEVARKEAESGRLAREIERYNDAIERLQKRIEAAKRASRPVAALEQEFADLQRKQKTARLAAETLLQETESIKNRIASLEKQIAAAESILGSPEEELPPAPEAEKPPATSEEAGAPTIPGMPAMPANTVPATGSPGRATQLRPEQIEAAKVAREKSLAARKAEQDVVRFVERRTALKAQIAAIEEQIATEQNTLHEMSLLETELKQRLAEARRKGDSQAIAELQAELEKIRQTIARVQKNHLRSQETLRKLRDSLTRLDQEEEQYVAAAERRRTEAEAARRESVWLQSPLHPRNVLAWLEERGPRLLMVVALIVLLLFLSRMSVTTMVRYWTRRLREEKKSFGRVNRLETLGAGYDAVMRFIILV
;
A
#
# COMPACT_ATOMS: atom_id res chain seq x y z
N MET A 1 -64.40 29.21 -35.66
CA MET A 1 -64.85 28.72 -36.99
C MET A 1 -63.62 28.14 -37.69
N LYS A 2 -63.47 26.88 -38.07
CA LYS A 2 -64.36 25.71 -38.21
C LYS A 2 -63.56 24.43 -37.88
N SER A 3 -64.30 23.43 -37.39
CA SER A 3 -64.09 21.96 -37.37
C SER A 3 -62.74 21.39 -36.88
N VAL A 4 -62.58 20.62 -35.79
CA VAL A 4 -63.40 19.58 -35.09
C VAL A 4 -63.40 18.21 -35.78
N ARG A 5 -62.60 17.27 -35.20
CA ARG A 5 -62.86 15.83 -34.90
C ARG A 5 -62.64 14.75 -36.02
N PRO A 6 -62.71 13.43 -35.72
CA PRO A 6 -61.90 12.60 -34.79
C PRO A 6 -61.80 11.09 -35.25
N LEU A 7 -61.45 10.16 -34.33
CA LEU A 7 -61.69 8.69 -34.36
C LEU A 7 -60.91 7.87 -35.41
N ALA A 8 -60.49 6.62 -35.20
CA ALA A 8 -60.95 5.52 -34.34
C ALA A 8 -59.75 4.65 -33.88
N LEU A 9 -59.68 4.13 -32.64
CA LEU A 9 -60.47 3.06 -32.00
C LEU A 9 -60.22 1.66 -32.59
N LEU A 10 -59.54 0.81 -31.80
CA LEU A 10 -59.72 -0.64 -31.58
C LEU A 10 -58.76 -0.99 -30.41
N LEU A 11 -59.18 -1.12 -29.13
CA LEU A 11 -60.06 -2.13 -28.51
C LEU A 11 -59.62 -3.55 -28.93
N SER A 12 -59.31 -4.55 -28.10
CA SER A 12 -59.35 -4.77 -26.64
C SER A 12 -59.01 -6.24 -26.35
N LEU A 13 -58.58 -6.51 -25.11
CA LEU A 13 -58.86 -7.69 -24.26
C LEU A 13 -58.74 -9.13 -24.80
N PHE A 14 -57.94 -9.94 -24.09
CA PHE A 14 -58.21 -11.27 -23.48
C PHE A 14 -56.83 -11.95 -23.26
N LEU A 15 -56.52 -12.76 -22.26
CA LEU A 15 -57.07 -13.14 -20.96
C LEU A 15 -55.97 -13.98 -20.28
N LEU A 16 -56.03 -14.04 -18.95
CA LEU A 16 -55.37 -14.98 -18.05
C LEU A 16 -55.10 -16.39 -18.63
N ALA A 17 -53.87 -16.87 -18.47
CA ALA A 17 -53.57 -18.29 -18.35
C ALA A 17 -52.29 -18.48 -17.50
N THR A 18 -52.50 -18.80 -16.23
CA THR A 18 -51.53 -19.52 -15.40
C THR A 18 -51.40 -20.96 -15.89
N PRO A 19 -50.18 -21.51 -16.01
CA PRO A 19 -49.96 -22.93 -15.79
C PRO A 19 -49.28 -23.12 -14.44
N ALA A 20 -49.97 -23.85 -13.56
CA ALA A 20 -49.34 -24.65 -12.53
C ALA A 20 -48.74 -25.91 -13.21
N PHE A 21 -47.45 -26.13 -13.02
CA PHE A 21 -46.76 -27.38 -13.32
C PHE A 21 -45.61 -27.45 -12.31
N ALA A 22 -45.84 -28.15 -11.20
CA ALA A 22 -45.45 -29.54 -10.97
C ALA A 22 -43.94 -29.63 -10.65
N ALA A 23 -43.70 -30.07 -9.43
CA ALA A 23 -42.40 -30.33 -8.86
C ALA A 23 -41.68 -31.42 -9.64
N ASP A 24 -40.48 -31.11 -10.11
CA ASP A 24 -39.40 -32.06 -10.25
C ASP A 24 -38.29 -31.60 -9.29
N GLU A 25 -37.99 -32.49 -8.34
CA GLU A 25 -36.76 -32.49 -7.57
C GLU A 25 -35.61 -32.82 -8.54
N ASP A 26 -34.79 -31.84 -8.88
CA ASP A 26 -33.45 -32.09 -9.40
C ASP A 26 -32.53 -30.94 -8.95
N GLU A 27 -31.61 -31.33 -8.07
CA GLU A 27 -30.24 -30.82 -7.96
C GLU A 27 -30.05 -29.30 -7.91
N ALA A 28 -29.94 -28.77 -6.69
CA ALA A 28 -29.40 -27.45 -6.43
C ALA A 28 -28.02 -27.31 -7.10
N PRO A 29 -27.81 -26.35 -8.02
CA PRO A 29 -26.45 -25.95 -8.34
C PRO A 29 -25.88 -25.28 -7.10
N ASP A 30 -24.81 -25.87 -6.58
CA ASP A 30 -23.92 -25.31 -5.56
C ASP A 30 -23.80 -23.78 -5.75
N PRO A 31 -23.89 -22.96 -4.68
CA PRO A 31 -23.57 -21.56 -4.78
C PRO A 31 -22.11 -21.46 -5.21
N ALA A 32 -21.90 -21.11 -6.48
CA ALA A 32 -20.59 -20.84 -7.03
C ALA A 32 -19.81 -19.96 -6.06
N GLU A 33 -18.75 -20.54 -5.52
CA GLU A 33 -17.79 -19.87 -4.65
C GLU A 33 -17.39 -18.54 -5.31
N PRO A 34 -17.30 -17.44 -4.53
CA PRO A 34 -16.76 -16.20 -5.08
C PRO A 34 -15.36 -16.51 -5.63
N PRO A 35 -14.97 -15.95 -6.79
CA PRO A 35 -13.64 -16.17 -7.34
C PRO A 35 -12.63 -15.81 -6.27
N SER A 36 -11.82 -16.80 -5.87
CA SER A 36 -10.71 -16.66 -4.95
C SER A 36 -9.80 -15.54 -5.47
N GLY A 37 -10.01 -14.35 -4.91
CA GLY A 37 -9.27 -13.15 -5.28
C GLY A 37 -7.80 -13.42 -5.02
N GLU A 38 -7.00 -13.37 -6.08
CA GLU A 38 -5.56 -13.28 -5.94
C GLU A 38 -5.27 -12.16 -4.92
N PRO A 39 -4.52 -12.45 -3.84
CA PRO A 39 -4.24 -11.45 -2.84
C PRO A 39 -3.54 -10.26 -3.53
N PRO A 40 -3.99 -9.01 -3.29
CA PRO A 40 -3.37 -7.85 -3.90
C PRO A 40 -1.87 -7.93 -3.67
N SER A 41 -1.09 -7.82 -4.76
CA SER A 41 0.35 -7.97 -4.71
C SER A 41 0.91 -7.15 -3.54
N ARG A 42 1.67 -7.78 -2.64
CA ARG A 42 2.09 -7.20 -1.33
C ARG A 42 2.58 -5.74 -1.43
N ILE A 43 3.19 -5.36 -2.55
CA ILE A 43 3.63 -3.99 -2.84
C ILE A 43 2.47 -2.99 -2.90
N LYS A 44 1.34 -3.31 -3.56
CA LYS A 44 0.15 -2.46 -3.60
C LYS A 44 -0.43 -2.25 -2.22
N LEU A 45 -0.45 -3.32 -1.42
CA LEU A 45 -0.94 -3.33 -0.05
C LEU A 45 -0.05 -2.46 0.86
N GLN A 46 1.28 -2.55 0.69
CA GLN A 46 2.22 -1.67 1.39
C GLN A 46 2.04 -0.20 0.99
N LEU A 47 1.90 0.08 -0.31
CA LEU A 47 1.72 1.44 -0.81
C LEU A 47 0.38 2.05 -0.37
N SER A 48 -0.69 1.26 -0.35
CA SER A 48 -1.99 1.72 0.17
C SER A 48 -1.93 1.98 1.67
N VAL A 49 -1.30 1.10 2.46
CA VAL A 49 -1.09 1.32 3.91
C VAL A 49 -0.29 2.59 4.18
N GLU A 50 0.76 2.86 3.40
CA GLU A 50 1.57 4.08 3.57
C GLU A 50 0.77 5.35 3.23
N SER A 51 0.00 5.33 2.14
CA SER A 51 -0.93 6.41 1.78
C SER A 51 -2.00 6.63 2.85
N ASP A 52 -2.56 5.56 3.41
CA ASP A 52 -3.59 5.61 4.43
C ASP A 52 -3.02 6.16 5.74
N ARG A 53 -1.79 5.79 6.11
CA ARG A 53 -1.06 6.37 7.26
C ARG A 53 -0.83 7.87 7.10
N GLN A 54 -0.40 8.34 5.93
CA GLN A 54 -0.25 9.77 5.66
C GLN A 54 -1.59 10.52 5.75
N THR A 55 -2.67 9.88 5.31
CA THR A 55 -4.02 10.45 5.41
C THR A 55 -4.47 10.52 6.88
N LEU A 56 -4.18 9.48 7.65
CA LEU A 56 -4.47 9.42 9.09
C LEU A 56 -3.73 10.51 9.86
N GLU A 57 -2.44 10.74 9.59
CA GLU A 57 -1.68 11.83 10.22
C GLU A 57 -2.30 13.20 9.92
N LYS A 58 -2.72 13.46 8.67
CA LYS A 58 -3.38 14.72 8.30
C LYS A 58 -4.71 14.90 9.02
N LEU A 59 -5.54 13.86 9.11
CA LEU A 59 -6.81 13.91 9.82
C LEU A 59 -6.61 14.11 11.32
N GLN A 60 -5.59 13.49 11.93
CA GLN A 60 -5.24 13.73 13.34
C GLN A 60 -4.80 15.18 13.60
N GLN A 61 -3.99 15.75 12.71
CA GLN A 61 -3.62 17.18 12.79
C GLN A 61 -4.84 18.09 12.67
N GLU A 62 -5.79 17.76 11.79
CA GLU A 62 -7.03 18.50 11.62
C GLU A 62 -7.91 18.45 12.87
N VAL A 63 -8.06 17.27 13.49
CA VAL A 63 -8.76 17.13 14.78
C VAL A 63 -8.12 17.99 15.84
N ALA A 64 -6.79 17.93 16.01
CA ALA A 64 -6.09 18.73 17.01
C ALA A 64 -6.30 20.24 16.79
N ARG A 65 -6.32 20.69 15.53
CA ARG A 65 -6.63 22.08 15.19
C ARG A 65 -8.06 22.47 15.54
N LYS A 66 -9.05 21.66 15.16
CA LYS A 66 -10.48 21.93 15.45
C LYS A 66 -10.77 21.87 16.95
N GLU A 67 -10.13 20.97 17.70
CA GLU A 67 -10.23 20.93 19.16
C GLU A 67 -9.66 22.20 19.80
N ALA A 68 -8.54 22.73 19.28
CA ALA A 68 -7.99 24.00 19.73
C ALA A 68 -8.93 25.19 19.41
N GLU A 69 -9.59 25.18 18.25
CA GLU A 69 -10.60 26.18 17.86
C GLU A 69 -11.85 26.09 18.75
N SER A 70 -12.35 24.88 19.03
CA SER A 70 -13.45 24.63 19.97
C SER A 70 -13.11 25.15 21.38
N GLY A 71 -11.89 24.88 21.86
CA GLY A 71 -11.40 25.39 23.14
C GLY A 71 -11.26 26.93 23.19
N ARG A 72 -11.14 27.62 22.04
CA ARG A 72 -11.19 29.08 21.97
C ARG A 72 -12.63 29.58 22.05
N LEU A 73 -13.55 28.96 21.31
CA LEU A 73 -14.97 29.32 21.33
C LEU A 73 -15.60 29.09 22.71
N ALA A 74 -15.24 28.00 23.41
CA ALA A 74 -15.70 27.75 24.77
C ALA A 74 -15.34 28.91 25.72
N ARG A 75 -14.09 29.41 25.64
CA ARG A 75 -13.63 30.58 26.39
C ARG A 75 -14.34 31.86 25.97
N GLU A 76 -14.68 32.00 24.71
CA GLU A 76 -15.44 33.16 24.21
C GLU A 76 -16.89 33.15 24.73
N ILE A 77 -17.54 31.99 24.73
CA ILE A 77 -18.88 31.78 25.30
C ILE A 77 -18.88 32.12 26.79
N GLU A 78 -17.86 31.69 27.53
CA GLU A 78 -17.70 32.02 28.96
C GLU A 78 -17.58 33.54 29.17
N ARG A 79 -16.77 34.23 28.36
CA ARG A 79 -16.68 35.70 28.40
C ARG A 79 -18.02 36.37 28.10
N TYR A 80 -18.81 35.85 27.16
CA TYR A 80 -20.14 36.36 26.91
C TYR A 80 -21.08 36.12 28.09
N ASN A 81 -21.03 34.95 28.75
CA ASN A 81 -21.81 34.68 29.96
C ASN A 81 -21.50 35.70 31.06
N ASP A 82 -20.23 35.93 31.34
CA ASP A 82 -19.77 36.90 32.35
C ASP A 82 -20.23 38.32 32.01
N ALA A 83 -20.10 38.72 30.74
CA ALA A 83 -20.51 40.03 30.28
C ALA A 83 -22.04 40.23 30.42
N ILE A 84 -22.83 39.22 30.02
CA ILE A 84 -24.29 39.20 30.15
C ILE A 84 -24.70 39.34 31.62
N GLU A 85 -24.07 38.58 32.53
CA GLU A 85 -24.39 38.64 33.97
C GLU A 85 -24.07 40.03 34.56
N ARG A 86 -22.92 40.60 34.22
CA ARG A 86 -22.55 41.97 34.65
C ARG A 86 -23.51 43.00 34.10
N LEU A 87 -23.93 42.88 32.84
CA LEU A 87 -24.84 43.82 32.21
C LEU A 87 -26.25 43.73 32.80
N GLN A 88 -26.71 42.52 33.12
CA GLN A 88 -27.98 42.28 33.80
C GLN A 88 -28.01 42.96 35.18
N LYS A 89 -26.94 42.81 35.98
CA LYS A 89 -26.80 43.52 37.27
C LYS A 89 -26.85 45.05 37.09
N ARG A 90 -26.25 45.59 36.03
CA ARG A 90 -26.30 47.03 35.71
C ARG A 90 -27.70 47.50 35.30
N ILE A 91 -28.42 46.70 34.51
CA ILE A 91 -29.80 46.99 34.12
C ILE A 91 -30.69 47.04 35.36
N GLU A 92 -30.58 46.06 36.26
CA GLU A 92 -31.36 46.03 37.51
C GLU A 92 -31.06 47.23 38.42
N ALA A 93 -29.78 47.58 38.58
CA ALA A 93 -29.38 48.76 39.35
C ALA A 93 -29.92 50.07 38.72
N ALA A 94 -29.87 50.20 37.40
CA ALA A 94 -30.40 51.36 36.68
C ALA A 94 -31.93 51.46 36.80
N LYS A 95 -32.65 50.32 36.75
CA LYS A 95 -34.11 50.26 36.99
C LYS A 95 -34.46 50.70 38.40
N ARG A 96 -33.73 50.24 39.43
CA ARG A 96 -33.93 50.68 40.83
C ARG A 96 -33.66 52.17 41.02
N ALA A 97 -32.73 52.73 40.25
CA ALA A 97 -32.38 54.15 40.27
C ALA A 97 -33.21 55.02 39.31
N SER A 98 -34.24 54.47 38.66
CA SER A 98 -35.07 55.17 37.65
C SER A 98 -34.27 55.85 36.52
N ARG A 99 -33.14 55.25 36.12
CA ARG A 99 -32.29 55.72 35.02
C ARG A 99 -32.72 55.12 33.68
N PRO A 100 -32.49 55.79 32.54
CA PRO A 100 -32.81 55.23 31.23
C PRO A 100 -32.01 53.94 30.97
N VAL A 101 -32.69 52.86 30.62
CA VAL A 101 -32.12 51.51 30.43
C VAL A 101 -32.06 51.04 28.98
N ALA A 102 -32.66 51.78 28.03
CA ALA A 102 -32.79 51.35 26.64
C ALA A 102 -31.45 50.96 25.98
N ALA A 103 -30.39 51.76 26.20
CA ALA A 103 -29.06 51.46 25.66
C ALA A 103 -28.45 50.17 26.26
N LEU A 104 -28.65 49.92 27.56
CA LEU A 104 -28.17 48.70 28.22
C LEU A 104 -28.95 47.47 27.76
N GLU A 105 -30.26 47.59 27.55
CA GLU A 105 -31.09 46.50 27.02
C GLU A 105 -30.70 46.15 25.58
N GLN A 106 -30.32 47.14 24.78
CA GLN A 106 -29.76 46.91 23.44
C GLN A 106 -28.41 46.19 23.49
N GLU A 107 -27.46 46.64 24.33
CA GLU A 107 -26.17 45.97 24.53
C GLU A 107 -26.35 44.51 25.00
N PHE A 108 -27.34 44.26 25.87
CA PHE A 108 -27.68 42.92 26.35
C PHE A 108 -28.17 42.03 25.22
N ALA A 109 -29.10 42.52 24.38
CA ALA A 109 -29.61 41.80 23.23
C ALA A 109 -28.50 41.48 22.22
N ASP A 110 -27.57 42.41 21.99
CA ASP A 110 -26.42 42.19 21.10
C ASP A 110 -25.44 41.14 21.65
N LEU A 111 -25.17 41.15 22.95
CA LEU A 111 -24.36 40.11 23.60
C LEU A 111 -25.02 38.72 23.54
N GLN A 112 -26.34 38.64 23.73
CA GLN A 112 -27.08 37.38 23.59
C GLN A 112 -27.03 36.84 22.16
N ARG A 113 -27.12 37.72 21.15
CA ARG A 113 -26.96 37.32 19.74
C ARG A 113 -25.57 36.74 19.49
N LYS A 114 -24.52 37.44 19.94
CA LYS A 114 -23.12 36.97 19.82
C LYS A 114 -22.91 35.62 20.52
N GLN A 115 -23.39 35.49 21.76
CA GLN A 115 -23.35 34.24 22.51
C GLN A 115 -24.04 33.09 21.75
N LYS A 116 -25.25 33.33 21.19
CA LYS A 116 -25.97 32.32 20.41
C LYS A 116 -25.19 31.90 19.17
N THR A 117 -24.62 32.85 18.43
CA THR A 117 -23.80 32.54 17.26
C THR A 117 -22.54 31.74 17.61
N ALA A 118 -21.87 32.09 18.72
CA ALA A 118 -20.70 31.35 19.20
C ALA A 118 -21.05 29.92 19.63
N ARG A 119 -22.21 29.70 20.26
CA ARG A 119 -22.70 28.35 20.62
C ARG A 119 -22.99 27.50 19.38
N LEU A 120 -23.65 28.05 18.37
CA LEU A 120 -23.93 27.34 17.12
C LEU A 120 -22.62 26.98 16.39
N ALA A 121 -21.65 27.90 16.36
CA ALA A 121 -20.34 27.63 15.80
C ALA A 121 -19.60 26.51 16.55
N ALA A 122 -19.68 26.50 17.88
CA ALA A 122 -19.06 25.45 18.71
C ALA A 122 -19.72 24.08 18.48
N GLU A 123 -21.05 24.02 18.39
CA GLU A 123 -21.80 22.79 18.10
C GLU A 123 -21.44 22.23 16.71
N THR A 124 -21.35 23.10 15.71
CA THR A 124 -20.95 22.71 14.34
C THR A 124 -19.54 22.12 14.33
N LEU A 125 -18.58 22.76 15.01
CA LEU A 125 -17.22 22.25 15.11
C LEU A 125 -17.14 20.91 15.84
N LEU A 126 -17.99 20.68 16.85
CA LEU A 126 -18.07 19.38 17.53
C LEU A 126 -18.55 18.29 16.57
N GLN A 127 -19.61 18.54 15.81
CA GLN A 127 -20.13 17.59 14.81
C GLN A 127 -19.08 17.26 13.74
N GLU A 128 -18.39 18.28 13.22
CA GLU A 128 -17.30 18.09 12.27
C GLU A 128 -16.17 17.25 12.86
N THR A 129 -15.77 17.55 14.11
CA THR A 129 -14.71 16.81 14.81
C THR A 129 -15.09 15.34 15.01
N GLU A 130 -16.33 15.05 15.40
CA GLU A 130 -16.84 13.68 15.52
C GLU A 130 -16.84 12.94 14.18
N SER A 131 -17.26 13.62 13.10
CA SER A 131 -17.24 13.04 11.76
C SER A 131 -15.81 12.65 11.31
N ILE A 132 -14.81 13.48 11.64
CA ILE A 132 -13.41 13.21 11.35
C ILE A 132 -12.89 12.06 12.22
N LYS A 133 -13.22 12.02 13.51
CA LYS A 133 -12.87 10.91 14.42
C LYS A 133 -13.42 9.57 13.93
N ASN A 134 -14.67 9.54 13.45
CA ASN A 134 -15.26 8.34 12.86
C ASN A 134 -14.50 7.89 11.60
N ARG A 135 -14.06 8.84 10.77
CA ARG A 135 -13.25 8.55 9.59
C ARG A 135 -11.86 8.01 9.94
N ILE A 136 -11.21 8.57 10.96
CA ILE A 136 -9.95 8.05 11.52
C ILE A 136 -10.14 6.60 11.98
N ALA A 137 -11.18 6.32 12.79
CA ALA A 137 -11.45 4.97 13.27
C ALA A 137 -11.70 3.95 12.14
N SER A 138 -12.34 4.38 11.05
CA SER A 138 -12.51 3.54 9.85
C SER A 138 -11.18 3.28 9.14
N LEU A 139 -10.33 4.29 8.99
CA LEU A 139 -9.01 4.15 8.36
C LEU A 139 -8.07 3.29 9.21
N GLU A 140 -8.07 3.44 10.53
CA GLU A 140 -7.31 2.60 11.45
C GLU A 140 -7.70 1.12 11.31
N LYS A 141 -9.00 0.82 11.20
CA LYS A 141 -9.48 -0.54 10.92
C LYS A 141 -9.00 -1.08 9.57
N GLN A 142 -9.00 -0.24 8.53
CA GLN A 142 -8.52 -0.63 7.20
C GLN A 142 -7.01 -0.91 7.19
N ILE A 143 -6.23 -0.04 7.83
CA ILE A 143 -4.79 -0.21 8.02
C ILE A 143 -4.50 -1.49 8.81
N ALA A 144 -5.20 -1.72 9.92
CA ALA A 144 -5.00 -2.93 10.74
C ALA A 144 -5.36 -4.21 9.97
N ALA A 145 -6.44 -4.21 9.17
CA ALA A 145 -6.80 -5.34 8.32
C ALA A 145 -5.75 -5.58 7.23
N ALA A 146 -5.27 -4.52 6.58
CA ALA A 146 -4.21 -4.58 5.57
C ALA A 146 -2.87 -5.08 6.14
N GLU A 147 -2.50 -4.62 7.33
CA GLU A 147 -1.31 -5.07 8.05
C GLU A 147 -1.42 -6.53 8.49
N SER A 148 -2.61 -7.00 8.89
CA SER A 148 -2.84 -8.42 9.17
C SER A 148 -2.60 -9.29 7.93
N ILE A 149 -3.00 -8.83 6.74
CA ILE A 149 -2.78 -9.56 5.47
C ILE A 149 -1.29 -9.55 5.09
N LEU A 150 -0.58 -8.45 5.39
CA LEU A 150 0.87 -8.33 5.15
C LEU A 150 1.71 -9.11 6.17
N GLY A 151 1.21 -9.27 7.39
CA GLY A 151 1.88 -9.91 8.53
C GLY A 151 1.61 -11.40 8.68
N SER A 152 0.55 -11.94 8.05
CA SER A 152 0.35 -13.39 7.99
C SER A 152 1.47 -14.02 7.16
N PRO A 153 2.36 -14.85 7.77
CA PRO A 153 3.21 -15.73 7.00
C PRO A 153 2.29 -16.63 6.18
N GLU A 154 2.59 -16.70 4.90
CA GLU A 154 2.04 -17.65 3.93
C GLU A 154 2.01 -19.02 4.60
N GLU A 155 0.79 -19.53 4.80
CA GLU A 155 0.49 -20.81 5.40
C GLU A 155 1.30 -21.88 4.66
N GLU A 156 2.34 -22.39 5.31
CA GLU A 156 3.08 -23.57 4.87
C GLU A 156 2.06 -24.68 4.61
N LEU A 157 1.99 -25.10 3.34
CA LEU A 157 1.40 -26.36 2.92
C LEU A 157 1.72 -27.46 3.96
N PRO A 158 0.73 -28.23 4.42
CA PRO A 158 0.97 -29.24 5.46
C PRO A 158 1.95 -30.30 4.95
N PRO A 159 3.11 -30.52 5.60
CA PRO A 159 3.92 -31.68 5.31
C PRO A 159 3.23 -32.92 5.88
N ALA A 160 2.94 -33.89 5.01
CA ALA A 160 2.56 -35.24 5.40
C ALA A 160 3.66 -35.88 6.29
N PRO A 161 3.28 -36.75 7.23
CA PRO A 161 4.14 -37.15 8.35
C PRO A 161 5.01 -38.35 7.96
N GLU A 162 6.31 -38.32 8.30
CA GLU A 162 7.04 -39.56 8.61
C GLU A 162 8.34 -39.33 9.39
N ALA A 163 8.37 -39.91 10.59
CA ALA A 163 9.47 -40.45 11.40
C ALA A 163 10.67 -39.54 11.76
N GLU A 164 10.81 -39.12 13.04
CA GLU A 164 11.56 -39.82 14.11
C GLU A 164 13.02 -40.17 13.71
N LYS A 165 14.13 -39.76 14.35
CA LYS A 165 14.45 -39.32 15.74
C LYS A 165 15.93 -38.78 15.78
N PRO A 166 16.46 -38.28 16.94
CA PRO A 166 17.49 -37.23 17.10
C PRO A 166 18.78 -37.76 17.80
N PRO A 167 19.54 -37.09 18.72
CA PRO A 167 19.81 -35.66 19.02
C PRO A 167 21.32 -35.31 19.28
N ALA A 168 21.66 -34.02 19.41
CA ALA A 168 22.60 -33.45 20.41
C ALA A 168 22.61 -31.89 20.26
N THR A 169 21.90 -31.12 21.10
CA THR A 169 22.28 -30.55 22.43
C THR A 169 23.19 -29.31 22.38
N SER A 170 22.67 -28.23 23.00
CA SER A 170 23.26 -27.02 23.64
C SER A 170 22.50 -25.77 23.17
N GLU A 171 21.55 -25.16 23.91
CA GLU A 171 21.68 -24.41 25.20
C GLU A 171 22.87 -23.42 25.15
N GLU A 172 22.79 -22.11 25.42
CA GLU A 172 21.85 -21.32 26.23
C GLU A 172 22.07 -19.80 26.01
N ALA A 173 20.96 -19.04 26.09
CA ALA A 173 20.71 -17.65 26.54
C ALA A 173 21.62 -16.43 26.25
N GLY A 174 20.92 -15.31 25.94
CA GLY A 174 21.14 -14.02 26.62
C GLY A 174 21.23 -12.75 25.75
N ALA A 175 20.11 -12.05 25.55
CA ALA A 175 20.04 -10.63 25.16
C ALA A 175 19.79 -9.75 26.43
N PRO A 176 19.62 -8.39 26.42
CA PRO A 176 19.61 -7.41 25.31
C PRO A 176 20.25 -6.00 25.62
N THR A 177 20.16 -5.06 24.66
CA THR A 177 19.92 -3.57 24.81
C THR A 177 20.93 -2.62 24.09
N ILE A 178 20.36 -1.69 23.31
CA ILE A 178 20.90 -0.60 22.45
C ILE A 178 20.52 0.74 23.18
N PRO A 179 21.24 1.92 23.16
CA PRO A 179 21.47 2.74 21.94
C PRO A 179 22.65 3.75 21.90
N GLY A 180 23.12 4.06 20.68
CA GLY A 180 23.97 5.23 20.40
C GLY A 180 24.42 5.31 18.93
N MET A 181 23.85 6.23 18.15
CA MET A 181 24.27 6.63 16.78
C MET A 181 25.63 7.38 16.80
N PRO A 182 26.20 7.83 15.67
CA PRO A 182 26.46 7.15 14.39
C PRO A 182 27.96 7.26 14.05
N ALA A 183 28.63 6.15 13.72
CA ALA A 183 29.95 6.20 13.10
C ALA A 183 29.87 5.54 11.72
N MET A 184 30.23 6.32 10.70
CA MET A 184 30.27 5.91 9.31
C MET A 184 31.00 4.56 9.16
N PRO A 185 30.49 3.59 8.39
CA PRO A 185 31.34 2.49 7.96
C PRO A 185 32.31 3.04 6.92
N ALA A 186 33.54 3.27 7.36
CA ALA A 186 34.68 3.26 6.47
C ALA A 186 34.64 1.92 5.72
N ASN A 187 34.51 2.03 4.40
CA ASN A 187 34.47 0.95 3.45
C ASN A 187 35.82 0.22 3.48
N THR A 188 36.02 -0.68 4.44
CA THR A 188 37.13 -1.64 4.44
C THR A 188 36.82 -2.74 3.44
N VAL A 189 37.17 -2.45 2.19
CA VAL A 189 37.36 -3.47 1.16
C VAL A 189 38.42 -4.46 1.67
N PRO A 190 38.13 -5.77 1.78
CA PRO A 190 39.18 -6.75 2.01
C PRO A 190 40.00 -6.88 0.72
N ALA A 191 41.11 -6.16 0.66
CA ALA A 191 42.11 -6.28 -0.37
C ALA A 191 43.03 -7.47 -0.07
N THR A 192 42.60 -8.70 -0.35
CA THR A 192 43.53 -9.82 -0.61
C THR A 192 42.86 -10.92 -1.43
N GLY A 193 42.74 -10.68 -2.73
CA GLY A 193 42.45 -11.69 -3.74
C GLY A 193 43.31 -11.38 -4.96
N SER A 194 44.11 -12.36 -5.39
CA SER A 194 45.06 -12.29 -6.51
C SER A 194 44.56 -11.48 -7.72
N PRO A 195 45.44 -10.78 -8.46
CA PRO A 195 45.12 -10.18 -9.75
C PRO A 195 45.00 -11.28 -10.82
N GLY A 196 43.96 -12.11 -10.68
CA GLY A 196 43.56 -13.08 -11.68
C GLY A 196 42.82 -12.35 -12.78
N ARG A 197 43.56 -11.95 -13.81
CA ARG A 197 43.13 -11.72 -15.20
C ARG A 197 41.61 -11.68 -15.37
N ALA A 198 41.06 -10.47 -15.49
CA ALA A 198 39.65 -10.24 -15.80
C ALA A 198 39.18 -11.24 -16.86
N THR A 199 38.37 -12.21 -16.45
CA THR A 199 37.71 -13.14 -17.36
C THR A 199 36.98 -12.26 -18.37
N GLN A 200 37.44 -12.24 -19.62
CA GLN A 200 36.84 -11.43 -20.66
C GLN A 200 35.37 -11.84 -20.75
N LEU A 201 34.48 -10.98 -20.25
CA LEU A 201 33.04 -11.18 -20.28
C LEU A 201 32.66 -11.46 -21.74
N ARG A 202 32.03 -12.60 -21.97
CA ARG A 202 31.70 -13.03 -23.33
C ARG A 202 30.64 -12.11 -23.92
N PRO A 203 30.62 -11.91 -25.25
CA PRO A 203 29.63 -11.03 -25.89
C PRO A 203 28.18 -11.42 -25.54
N GLU A 204 27.86 -12.71 -25.50
CA GLU A 204 26.54 -13.24 -25.08
C GLU A 204 26.17 -12.82 -23.64
N GLN A 205 27.13 -12.81 -22.71
CA GLN A 205 26.88 -12.40 -21.32
C GLN A 205 26.65 -10.88 -21.21
N ILE A 206 27.34 -10.10 -22.04
CA ILE A 206 27.17 -8.65 -22.11
C ILE A 206 25.80 -8.31 -22.71
N GLU A 207 25.37 -9.02 -23.74
CA GLU A 207 24.06 -8.85 -24.36
C GLU A 207 22.93 -9.25 -23.41
N ALA A 208 23.01 -10.42 -22.75
CA ALA A 208 22.03 -10.84 -21.76
C ALA A 208 21.92 -9.84 -20.59
N ALA A 209 23.06 -9.30 -20.13
CA ALA A 209 23.07 -8.27 -19.09
C ALA A 209 22.44 -6.95 -19.56
N LYS A 210 22.65 -6.54 -20.82
CA LYS A 210 21.99 -5.36 -21.42
C LYS A 210 20.47 -5.56 -21.49
N VAL A 211 20.01 -6.70 -22.02
CA VAL A 211 18.59 -7.03 -22.11
C VAL A 211 17.93 -7.08 -20.73
N ALA A 212 18.58 -7.72 -19.76
CA ALA A 212 18.10 -7.74 -18.38
C ALA A 212 17.99 -6.33 -17.78
N ARG A 213 18.95 -5.44 -18.07
CA ARG A 213 18.92 -4.04 -17.63
C ARG A 213 17.79 -3.26 -18.29
N GLU A 214 17.62 -3.37 -19.60
CA GLU A 214 16.54 -2.71 -20.36
C GLU A 214 15.16 -3.14 -19.86
N LYS A 215 14.93 -4.45 -19.73
CA LYS A 215 13.67 -4.98 -19.20
C LYS A 215 13.42 -4.55 -17.75
N SER A 216 14.47 -4.48 -16.92
CA SER A 216 14.32 -3.97 -15.56
C SER A 216 13.98 -2.48 -15.49
N LEU A 217 14.49 -1.67 -16.43
CA LEU A 217 14.11 -0.27 -16.55
C LEU A 217 12.66 -0.13 -17.05
N ALA A 218 12.24 -0.98 -17.99
CA ALA A 218 10.85 -1.01 -18.45
C ALA A 218 9.89 -1.42 -17.32
N ALA A 219 10.24 -2.42 -16.50
CA ALA A 219 9.47 -2.81 -15.32
C ALA A 219 9.34 -1.67 -14.31
N ARG A 220 10.46 -1.00 -13.96
CA ARG A 220 10.42 0.18 -13.06
C ARG A 220 9.56 1.31 -13.59
N LYS A 221 9.59 1.58 -14.89
CA LYS A 221 8.72 2.59 -15.51
C LYS A 221 7.25 2.20 -15.37
N ALA A 222 6.91 0.94 -15.64
CA ALA A 222 5.54 0.46 -15.48
C ALA A 222 5.06 0.52 -14.01
N GLU A 223 5.93 0.21 -13.05
CA GLU A 223 5.65 0.39 -11.62
C GLU A 223 5.38 1.87 -11.28
N GLN A 224 6.21 2.79 -11.80
CA GLN A 224 5.99 4.24 -11.63
C GLN A 224 4.67 4.71 -12.26
N ASP A 225 4.29 4.14 -13.41
CA ASP A 225 3.03 4.46 -14.06
C ASP A 225 1.82 4.01 -13.21
N VAL A 226 1.91 2.85 -12.53
CA VAL A 226 0.90 2.42 -11.55
C VAL A 226 0.83 3.40 -10.37
N VAL A 227 1.97 3.85 -9.83
CA VAL A 227 1.98 4.86 -8.74
C VAL A 227 1.29 6.15 -9.19
N ARG A 228 1.65 6.69 -10.36
CA ARG A 228 1.02 7.90 -10.93
C ARG A 228 -0.47 7.71 -11.18
N PHE A 229 -0.88 6.52 -11.58
CA PHE A 229 -2.27 6.17 -11.77
C PHE A 229 -3.03 6.22 -10.43
N VAL A 230 -2.47 5.64 -9.37
CA VAL A 230 -3.04 5.70 -8.01
C VAL A 230 -3.12 7.15 -7.52
N GLU A 231 -2.06 7.95 -7.70
CA GLU A 231 -2.05 9.38 -7.36
C GLU A 231 -3.16 10.17 -8.10
N ARG A 232 -3.35 9.90 -9.40
CA ARG A 232 -4.43 10.52 -10.18
C ARG A 232 -5.81 10.12 -9.62
N ARG A 233 -5.99 8.84 -9.27
CA ARG A 233 -7.24 8.33 -8.69
C ARG A 233 -7.54 8.99 -7.34
N THR A 234 -6.54 9.10 -6.45
CA THR A 234 -6.72 9.74 -5.13
C THR A 234 -7.00 11.23 -5.27
N ALA A 235 -6.30 11.93 -6.16
CA ALA A 235 -6.56 13.34 -6.47
C ALA A 235 -8.00 13.55 -6.98
N LEU A 236 -8.50 12.65 -7.83
CA LEU A 236 -9.86 12.73 -8.35
C LEU A 236 -10.92 12.45 -7.28
N LYS A 237 -10.68 11.48 -6.37
CA LYS A 237 -11.54 11.25 -5.20
C LYS A 237 -11.58 12.47 -4.27
N ALA A 238 -10.44 13.14 -4.05
CA ALA A 238 -10.38 14.36 -3.25
C ALA A 238 -11.17 15.51 -3.91
N GLN A 239 -11.09 15.66 -5.23
CA GLN A 239 -11.89 16.64 -5.98
C GLN A 239 -13.40 16.35 -5.87
N ILE A 240 -13.81 15.09 -5.96
CA ILE A 240 -15.21 14.68 -5.76
C ILE A 240 -15.70 15.11 -4.37
N ALA A 241 -14.94 14.79 -3.32
CA ALA A 241 -15.31 15.15 -1.95
C ALA A 241 -15.45 16.68 -1.76
N ALA A 242 -14.52 17.46 -2.32
CA ALA A 242 -14.59 18.93 -2.25
C ALA A 242 -15.83 19.49 -2.97
N ILE A 243 -16.20 18.93 -4.14
CA ILE A 243 -17.41 19.34 -4.86
C ILE A 243 -18.69 18.91 -4.12
N GLU A 244 -18.70 17.75 -3.46
CA GLU A 244 -19.82 17.31 -2.63
C GLU A 244 -20.06 18.26 -1.45
N GLU A 245 -18.99 18.69 -0.78
CA GLU A 245 -19.06 19.70 0.28
C GLU A 245 -19.56 21.04 -0.27
N GLN A 246 -19.08 21.47 -1.43
CA GLN A 246 -19.57 22.69 -2.09
C GLN A 246 -21.07 22.58 -2.41
N ILE A 247 -21.54 21.44 -2.90
CA ILE A 247 -22.96 21.20 -3.17
C ILE A 247 -23.79 21.27 -1.89
N ALA A 248 -23.31 20.72 -0.77
CA ALA A 248 -23.99 20.79 0.51
C ALA A 248 -24.09 22.23 1.04
N THR A 249 -23.00 23.01 0.95
CA THR A 249 -23.02 24.44 1.33
C THR A 249 -23.96 25.26 0.42
N GLU A 250 -23.97 24.98 -0.89
CA GLU A 250 -24.92 25.59 -1.84
C GLU A 250 -26.38 25.23 -1.49
N GLN A 251 -26.66 23.99 -1.06
CA GLN A 251 -28.01 23.61 -0.62
C GLN A 251 -28.44 24.33 0.65
N ASN A 252 -27.56 24.43 1.65
CA ASN A 252 -27.83 25.15 2.89
C ASN A 252 -28.09 26.63 2.61
N THR A 253 -27.26 27.27 1.79
CA THR A 253 -27.46 28.68 1.40
C THR A 253 -28.76 28.88 0.61
N LEU A 254 -29.14 27.96 -0.28
CA LEU A 254 -30.45 28.02 -0.96
C LEU A 254 -31.61 27.91 0.04
N HIS A 255 -31.50 27.02 1.03
CA HIS A 255 -32.51 26.87 2.07
C HIS A 255 -32.65 28.15 2.90
N GLU A 256 -31.54 28.70 3.40
CA GLU A 256 -31.52 29.95 4.17
C GLU A 256 -32.10 31.13 3.37
N MET A 257 -31.70 31.28 2.11
CA MET A 257 -32.21 32.34 1.24
C MET A 257 -33.70 32.19 0.93
N SER A 258 -34.20 30.95 0.85
CA SER A 258 -35.63 30.70 0.69
C SER A 258 -36.43 31.10 1.93
N LEU A 259 -35.90 30.85 3.13
CA LEU A 259 -36.51 31.31 4.39
C LEU A 259 -36.54 32.84 4.44
N LEU A 260 -35.43 33.50 4.09
CA LEU A 260 -35.37 34.97 4.01
C LEU A 260 -36.36 35.53 2.97
N GLU A 261 -36.50 34.89 1.80
CA GLU A 261 -37.50 35.31 0.81
C GLU A 261 -38.92 35.22 1.38
N THR A 262 -39.25 34.16 2.13
CA THR A 262 -40.57 34.04 2.77
C THR A 262 -40.80 35.09 3.84
N GLU A 263 -39.77 35.40 4.65
CA GLU A 263 -39.84 36.44 5.67
C GLU A 263 -40.05 37.83 5.05
N LEU A 264 -39.29 38.18 4.01
CA LEU A 264 -39.46 39.45 3.30
C LEU A 264 -40.84 39.56 2.65
N LYS A 265 -41.40 38.47 2.10
CA LYS A 265 -42.78 38.45 1.58
C LYS A 265 -43.80 38.75 2.67
N GLN A 266 -43.63 38.20 3.87
CA GLN A 266 -44.50 38.49 5.00
C GLN A 266 -44.40 39.96 5.43
N ARG A 267 -43.18 40.47 5.61
CA ARG A 267 -42.95 41.89 5.94
C ARG A 267 -43.52 42.84 4.89
N LEU A 268 -43.41 42.50 3.61
CA LEU A 268 -43.97 43.27 2.51
C LEU A 268 -45.51 43.27 2.55
N ALA A 269 -46.14 42.15 2.89
CA ALA A 269 -47.59 42.08 3.07
C ALA A 269 -48.05 42.95 4.26
N GLU A 270 -47.29 42.98 5.36
CA GLU A 270 -47.56 43.84 6.51
C GLU A 270 -47.38 45.33 6.19
N ALA A 271 -46.32 45.70 5.48
CA ALA A 271 -46.08 47.08 5.04
C ALA A 271 -47.21 47.58 4.13
N ARG A 272 -47.72 46.71 3.23
CA ARG A 272 -48.91 46.99 2.41
C ARG A 272 -50.16 47.25 3.23
N ARG A 273 -50.39 46.49 4.31
CA ARG A 273 -51.53 46.72 5.21
C ARG A 273 -51.43 48.05 5.96
N LYS A 274 -50.19 48.47 6.30
CA LYS A 274 -49.92 49.74 6.99
C LYS A 274 -49.90 50.96 6.05
N GLY A 275 -49.84 50.76 4.74
CA GLY A 275 -49.81 51.84 3.75
C GLY A 275 -48.47 52.57 3.64
N ASP A 276 -47.37 51.97 4.12
CA ASP A 276 -46.05 52.60 4.10
C ASP A 276 -45.37 52.42 2.72
N SER A 277 -45.55 53.41 1.84
CA SER A 277 -45.06 53.36 0.46
C SER A 277 -43.53 53.24 0.34
N GLN A 278 -42.77 53.83 1.26
CA GLN A 278 -41.31 53.79 1.22
C GLN A 278 -40.81 52.41 1.65
N ALA A 279 -41.34 51.86 2.75
CA ALA A 279 -40.99 50.51 3.19
C ALA A 279 -41.34 49.44 2.14
N ILE A 280 -42.43 49.62 1.39
CA ILE A 280 -42.81 48.70 0.29
C ILE A 280 -41.74 48.72 -0.81
N ALA A 281 -41.27 49.89 -1.23
CA ALA A 281 -40.26 50.00 -2.29
C ALA A 281 -38.90 49.40 -1.87
N GLU A 282 -38.48 49.65 -0.63
CA GLU A 282 -37.23 49.09 -0.08
C GLU A 282 -37.29 47.55 0.01
N LEU A 283 -38.39 47.00 0.56
CA LEU A 283 -38.58 45.55 0.66
C LEU A 283 -38.70 44.88 -0.72
N GLN A 284 -39.29 45.55 -1.71
CA GLN A 284 -39.34 45.04 -3.09
C GLN A 284 -37.93 44.95 -3.70
N ALA A 285 -37.12 45.99 -3.54
CA ALA A 285 -35.76 46.01 -4.04
C ALA A 285 -34.88 44.94 -3.36
N GLU A 286 -35.04 44.74 -2.05
CA GLU A 286 -34.33 43.69 -1.31
C GLU A 286 -34.77 42.29 -1.76
N LEU A 287 -36.07 42.08 -1.95
CA LEU A 287 -36.62 40.81 -2.43
C LEU A 287 -36.13 40.47 -3.84
N GLU A 288 -36.02 41.45 -4.74
CA GLU A 288 -35.42 41.25 -6.06
C GLU A 288 -33.94 40.86 -5.97
N LYS A 289 -33.16 41.50 -5.09
CA LYS A 289 -31.75 41.13 -4.86
C LYS A 289 -31.61 39.70 -4.35
N ILE A 290 -32.45 39.29 -3.39
CA ILE A 290 -32.46 37.90 -2.89
C ILE A 290 -32.82 36.93 -4.01
N ARG A 291 -33.84 37.22 -4.83
CA ARG A 291 -34.21 36.37 -5.97
C ARG A 291 -33.08 36.23 -6.99
N GLN A 292 -32.38 37.32 -7.30
CA GLN A 292 -31.22 37.27 -8.19
C GLN A 292 -30.09 36.40 -7.59
N THR A 293 -29.89 36.48 -6.28
CA THR A 293 -28.90 35.67 -5.56
C THR A 293 -29.29 34.20 -5.57
N ILE A 294 -30.55 33.86 -5.27
CA ILE A 294 -31.09 32.50 -5.36
C ILE A 294 -30.88 31.94 -6.77
N ALA A 295 -31.26 32.68 -7.81
CA ALA A 295 -31.08 32.23 -9.20
C ALA A 295 -29.60 31.98 -9.54
N ARG A 296 -28.69 32.81 -9.03
CA ARG A 296 -27.24 32.62 -9.20
C ARG A 296 -26.76 31.36 -8.48
N VAL A 297 -27.15 31.15 -7.22
CA VAL A 297 -26.74 29.97 -6.44
C VAL A 297 -27.33 28.70 -7.04
N GLN A 298 -28.59 28.70 -7.49
CA GLN A 298 -29.21 27.56 -8.20
C GLN A 298 -28.45 27.22 -9.48
N LYS A 299 -28.05 28.23 -10.27
CA LYS A 299 -27.24 28.01 -11.47
C LYS A 299 -25.87 27.40 -11.14
N ASN A 300 -25.23 27.85 -10.07
CA ASN A 300 -23.97 27.26 -9.60
C ASN A 300 -24.18 25.82 -9.13
N HIS A 301 -25.24 25.57 -8.35
CA HIS A 301 -25.60 24.23 -7.89
C HIS A 301 -25.77 23.22 -9.02
N LEU A 302 -26.47 23.59 -10.08
CA LEU A 302 -26.63 22.74 -11.26
C LEU A 302 -25.28 22.46 -11.95
N ARG A 303 -24.39 23.46 -12.04
CA ARG A 303 -23.04 23.28 -12.60
C ARG A 303 -22.16 22.38 -11.73
N SER A 304 -22.23 22.54 -10.42
CA SER A 304 -21.52 21.71 -9.45
C SER A 304 -21.99 20.25 -9.56
N GLN A 305 -23.31 20.01 -9.67
CA GLN A 305 -23.87 18.67 -9.90
C GLN A 305 -23.41 18.05 -11.23
N GLU A 306 -23.38 18.82 -12.32
CA GLU A 306 -22.89 18.33 -13.61
C GLU A 306 -21.40 17.97 -13.54
N THR A 307 -20.61 18.80 -12.86
CA THR A 307 -19.17 18.57 -12.64
C THR A 307 -18.95 17.31 -11.82
N LEU A 308 -19.73 17.11 -10.75
CA LEU A 308 -19.68 15.90 -9.91
C LEU A 308 -19.98 14.64 -10.72
N ARG A 309 -20.98 14.68 -11.61
CA ARG A 309 -21.28 13.56 -12.51
C ARG A 309 -20.10 13.25 -13.42
N LYS A 310 -19.52 14.26 -14.09
CA LYS A 310 -18.34 14.08 -14.95
C LYS A 310 -17.13 13.51 -14.20
N LEU A 311 -16.90 13.95 -12.96
CA LEU A 311 -15.84 13.40 -12.12
C LEU A 311 -16.11 11.94 -11.75
N ARG A 312 -17.33 11.58 -11.36
CA ARG A 312 -17.71 10.18 -11.08
C ARG A 312 -17.59 9.29 -12.31
N ASP A 313 -17.99 9.77 -13.48
CA ASP A 313 -17.81 9.06 -14.76
C ASP A 313 -16.31 8.88 -15.07
N SER A 314 -15.48 9.87 -14.73
CA SER A 314 -14.02 9.76 -14.90
C SER A 314 -13.40 8.77 -13.91
N LEU A 315 -13.90 8.73 -12.66
CA LEU A 315 -13.45 7.77 -11.66
C LEU A 315 -13.77 6.33 -12.09
N THR A 316 -15.01 6.10 -12.54
CA THR A 316 -15.43 4.77 -13.01
C THR A 316 -14.63 4.29 -14.22
N ARG A 317 -14.30 5.20 -15.15
CA ARG A 317 -13.37 4.88 -16.26
C ARG A 317 -11.97 4.52 -15.76
N LEU A 318 -11.43 5.28 -14.80
CA LEU A 318 -10.14 4.93 -14.20
C LEU A 318 -10.22 3.56 -13.52
N ASP A 319 -11.25 3.27 -12.72
CA ASP A 319 -11.39 1.98 -12.05
C ASP A 319 -11.45 0.81 -13.05
N GLN A 320 -12.03 1.01 -14.25
CA GLN A 320 -11.99 0.03 -15.35
C GLN A 320 -10.58 -0.13 -15.98
N GLU A 321 -9.78 0.93 -16.00
CA GLU A 321 -8.40 0.92 -16.54
C GLU A 321 -7.39 0.32 -15.54
N GLU A 322 -7.69 0.27 -14.24
CA GLU A 322 -6.79 -0.18 -13.17
C GLU A 322 -6.21 -1.57 -13.44
N GLU A 323 -7.07 -2.52 -13.81
CA GLU A 323 -6.66 -3.89 -14.14
C GLU A 323 -5.64 -3.93 -15.27
N GLN A 324 -5.77 -3.05 -16.28
CA GLN A 324 -4.86 -3.00 -17.42
C GLN A 324 -3.49 -2.46 -17.03
N TYR A 325 -3.43 -1.39 -16.24
CA TYR A 325 -2.17 -0.81 -15.75
C TYR A 325 -1.42 -1.79 -14.85
N VAL A 326 -2.15 -2.44 -13.95
CA VAL A 326 -1.63 -3.48 -13.07
C VAL A 326 -1.09 -4.66 -13.86
N ALA A 327 -1.91 -5.24 -14.74
CA ALA A 327 -1.53 -6.43 -15.50
C ALA A 327 -0.33 -6.13 -16.41
N ALA A 328 -0.26 -4.92 -16.98
CA ALA A 328 0.90 -4.48 -17.75
C ALA A 328 2.17 -4.41 -16.88
N ALA A 329 2.08 -3.83 -15.68
CA ALA A 329 3.22 -3.74 -14.76
C ALA A 329 3.70 -5.13 -14.31
N GLU A 330 2.80 -6.03 -13.96
CA GLU A 330 3.13 -7.40 -13.55
C GLU A 330 3.76 -8.21 -14.69
N ARG A 331 3.24 -8.10 -15.91
CA ARG A 331 3.87 -8.70 -17.11
C ARG A 331 5.28 -8.18 -17.33
N ARG A 332 5.51 -6.87 -17.21
CA ARG A 332 6.85 -6.28 -17.37
C ARG A 332 7.81 -6.73 -16.26
N ARG A 333 7.32 -6.86 -15.04
CA ARG A 333 8.10 -7.36 -13.91
C ARG A 333 8.52 -8.81 -14.12
N THR A 334 7.59 -9.70 -14.51
CA THR A 334 7.91 -11.11 -14.76
C THR A 334 8.88 -11.27 -15.95
N GLU A 335 8.72 -10.50 -17.03
CA GLU A 335 9.67 -10.44 -18.15
C GLU A 335 11.08 -10.01 -17.70
N ALA A 336 11.16 -9.01 -16.81
CA ALA A 336 12.42 -8.51 -16.27
C ALA A 336 13.09 -9.52 -15.33
N GLU A 337 12.32 -10.20 -14.48
CA GLU A 337 12.82 -11.26 -13.61
C GLU A 337 13.31 -12.46 -14.41
N ALA A 338 12.58 -12.89 -15.45
CA ALA A 338 13.00 -13.96 -16.35
C ALA A 338 14.34 -13.62 -17.04
N ALA A 339 14.48 -12.41 -17.59
CA ALA A 339 15.72 -11.97 -18.22
C ALA A 339 16.89 -11.83 -17.23
N ARG A 340 16.62 -11.43 -15.99
CA ARG A 340 17.64 -11.44 -14.92
C ARG A 340 18.09 -12.85 -14.59
N ARG A 341 17.17 -13.79 -14.43
CA ARG A 341 17.50 -15.21 -14.18
C ARG A 341 18.36 -15.77 -15.31
N GLU A 342 18.03 -15.48 -16.56
CA GLU A 342 18.82 -15.88 -17.73
C GLU A 342 20.23 -15.26 -17.71
N SER A 343 20.34 -13.96 -17.44
CA SER A 343 21.64 -13.30 -17.29
C SER A 343 22.49 -13.90 -16.17
N VAL A 344 21.88 -14.19 -15.01
CA VAL A 344 22.57 -14.81 -13.86
C VAL A 344 22.99 -16.25 -14.20
N TRP A 345 22.14 -17.00 -14.89
CA TRP A 345 22.43 -18.36 -15.35
C TRP A 345 23.62 -18.40 -16.32
N LEU A 346 23.69 -17.48 -17.28
CA LEU A 346 24.81 -17.38 -18.24
C LEU A 346 26.12 -16.92 -17.58
N GLN A 347 26.04 -16.15 -16.50
CA GLN A 347 27.18 -15.73 -15.70
C GLN A 347 27.61 -16.78 -14.68
N SER A 348 26.76 -17.76 -14.38
CA SER A 348 27.05 -18.81 -13.40
C SER A 348 28.30 -19.62 -13.79
N PRO A 349 29.21 -19.92 -12.85
CA PRO A 349 30.36 -20.78 -13.12
C PRO A 349 29.94 -22.21 -13.50
N LEU A 350 28.72 -22.62 -13.14
CA LEU A 350 28.17 -23.94 -13.44
C LEU A 350 27.53 -24.04 -14.83
N HIS A 351 27.50 -22.95 -15.60
CA HIS A 351 26.98 -23.00 -16.96
C HIS A 351 27.85 -23.96 -17.81
N PRO A 352 27.26 -24.90 -18.59
CA PRO A 352 28.02 -25.96 -19.27
C PRO A 352 29.16 -25.41 -20.15
N ARG A 353 28.95 -24.27 -20.81
CA ARG A 353 30.00 -23.60 -21.59
C ARG A 353 31.13 -23.02 -20.74
N ASN A 354 30.84 -22.55 -19.53
CA ASN A 354 31.84 -22.00 -18.60
C ASN A 354 32.64 -23.13 -17.96
N VAL A 355 31.98 -24.24 -17.61
CA VAL A 355 32.65 -25.47 -17.13
C VAL A 355 33.61 -26.01 -18.19
N LEU A 356 33.18 -26.07 -19.47
CA LEU A 356 34.05 -26.49 -20.57
C LEU A 356 35.25 -25.57 -20.76
N ALA A 357 35.04 -24.26 -20.72
CA ALA A 357 36.13 -23.29 -20.85
C ALA A 357 37.11 -23.36 -19.67
N TRP A 358 36.59 -23.55 -18.45
CA TRP A 358 37.38 -23.78 -17.26
C TRP A 358 38.18 -25.08 -17.36
N LEU A 359 37.57 -26.14 -17.89
CA LEU A 359 38.22 -27.43 -18.13
C LEU A 359 39.28 -27.31 -19.22
N GLU A 360 39.10 -26.48 -20.24
CA GLU A 360 40.11 -26.25 -21.26
C GLU A 360 41.31 -25.45 -20.70
N GLU A 361 41.05 -24.43 -19.91
CA GLU A 361 42.10 -23.55 -19.37
C GLU A 361 42.86 -24.19 -18.18
N ARG A 362 42.17 -24.93 -17.31
CA ARG A 362 42.76 -25.55 -16.10
C ARG A 362 42.90 -27.06 -16.20
N GLY A 363 42.22 -27.70 -17.15
CA GLY A 363 42.31 -29.14 -17.37
C GLY A 363 43.73 -29.62 -17.63
N PRO A 364 44.59 -28.95 -18.42
CA PRO A 364 45.96 -29.38 -18.61
C PRO A 364 46.75 -29.42 -17.30
N ARG A 365 46.53 -28.45 -16.40
CA ARG A 365 47.19 -28.41 -15.08
C ARG A 365 46.68 -29.53 -14.18
N LEU A 366 45.35 -29.71 -14.12
CA LEU A 366 44.74 -30.80 -13.36
C LEU A 366 45.16 -32.17 -13.90
N LEU A 367 45.19 -32.35 -15.22
CA LEU A 367 45.71 -33.55 -15.88
C LEU A 367 47.19 -33.77 -15.57
N MET A 368 48.01 -32.71 -15.53
CA MET A 368 49.42 -32.82 -15.11
C MET A 368 49.55 -33.29 -13.65
N VAL A 369 48.75 -32.73 -12.75
CA VAL A 369 48.74 -33.14 -11.33
C VAL A 369 48.29 -34.59 -11.20
N VAL A 370 47.22 -34.98 -11.88
CA VAL A 370 46.75 -36.37 -11.90
C VAL A 370 47.80 -37.30 -12.51
N ALA A 371 48.41 -36.92 -13.63
CA ALA A 371 49.50 -37.69 -14.25
C ALA A 371 50.71 -37.83 -13.33
N LEU A 372 51.06 -36.78 -12.57
CA LEU A 372 52.12 -36.79 -11.57
C LEU A 372 51.79 -37.74 -10.41
N ILE A 373 50.56 -37.72 -9.90
CA ILE A 373 50.10 -38.65 -8.85
C ILE A 373 50.17 -40.09 -9.37
N VAL A 374 49.66 -40.35 -10.57
CA VAL A 374 49.73 -41.67 -11.22
C VAL A 374 51.18 -42.13 -11.39
N LEU A 375 52.08 -41.22 -11.81
CA LEU A 375 53.50 -41.49 -11.94
C LEU A 375 54.13 -41.82 -10.58
N LEU A 376 53.83 -41.06 -9.52
CA LEU A 376 54.31 -41.33 -8.16
C LEU A 376 53.85 -42.70 -7.65
N LEU A 377 52.58 -43.05 -7.87
CA LEU A 377 52.03 -44.36 -7.50
C LEU A 377 52.68 -45.49 -8.30
N PHE A 378 53.02 -45.25 -9.57
CA PHE A 378 53.75 -46.22 -10.38
C PHE A 378 55.18 -46.41 -9.87
N LEU A 379 55.90 -45.32 -9.58
CA LEU A 379 57.26 -45.38 -9.02
C LEU A 379 57.28 -46.04 -7.64
N SER A 380 56.30 -45.79 -6.77
CA SER A 380 56.22 -46.43 -5.45
C SER A 380 56.04 -47.95 -5.58
N ARG A 381 55.19 -48.40 -6.51
CA ARG A 381 54.99 -49.82 -6.77
C ARG A 381 56.25 -50.47 -7.36
N MET A 382 56.96 -49.75 -8.23
CA MET A 382 58.20 -50.23 -8.83
C MET A 382 59.35 -50.30 -7.80
N SER A 383 59.45 -49.32 -6.90
CA SER A 383 60.47 -49.31 -5.84
C SER A 383 60.24 -50.45 -4.85
N VAL A 384 59.01 -50.73 -4.43
CA VAL A 384 58.70 -51.87 -3.55
C VAL A 384 59.10 -53.20 -4.20
N THR A 385 58.73 -53.42 -5.46
CA THR A 385 59.05 -54.68 -6.16
C THR A 385 60.54 -54.85 -6.44
N THR A 386 61.26 -53.78 -6.76
CA THR A 386 62.72 -53.81 -6.94
C THR A 386 63.47 -54.00 -5.62
N MET A 387 63.03 -53.35 -4.54
CA MET A 387 63.60 -53.52 -3.20
C MET A 387 63.40 -54.95 -2.71
N VAL A 388 62.20 -55.52 -2.84
CA VAL A 388 61.93 -56.92 -2.49
C VAL A 388 62.80 -57.87 -3.31
N ARG A 389 62.95 -57.64 -4.64
CA ARG A 389 63.85 -58.46 -5.48
C ARG A 389 65.33 -58.33 -5.10
N TYR A 390 65.79 -57.13 -4.75
CA TYR A 390 67.16 -56.89 -4.32
C TYR A 390 67.46 -57.57 -2.99
N TRP A 391 66.55 -57.43 -2.02
CA TRP A 391 66.68 -58.05 -0.70
C TRP A 391 66.54 -59.57 -0.76
N THR A 392 65.61 -60.11 -1.55
CA THR A 392 65.48 -61.57 -1.75
C THR A 392 66.67 -62.16 -2.50
N ARG A 393 67.29 -61.44 -3.44
CA ARG A 393 68.55 -61.87 -4.07
C ARG A 393 69.72 -61.88 -3.07
N ARG A 394 69.86 -60.82 -2.26
CA ARG A 394 70.92 -60.72 -1.25
C ARG A 394 70.77 -61.77 -0.13
N LEU A 395 69.53 -62.07 0.26
CA LEU A 395 69.22 -63.14 1.23
C LEU A 395 69.36 -64.56 0.64
N ARG A 396 69.50 -64.70 -0.69
CA ARG A 396 69.71 -66.02 -1.33
C ARG A 396 71.15 -66.50 -1.24
N GLU A 397 72.11 -65.63 -0.95
CA GLU A 397 73.52 -65.98 -0.69
C GLU A 397 73.72 -66.53 0.74
N GLU A 398 72.87 -66.14 1.70
CA GLU A 398 72.83 -66.73 3.04
C GLU A 398 71.79 -67.87 3.11
N LYS A 399 72.22 -69.11 2.84
CA LYS A 399 71.43 -70.32 3.13
C LYS A 399 71.13 -70.42 4.64
N LYS A 400 70.00 -69.84 5.09
CA LYS A 400 69.12 -70.30 6.20
C LYS A 400 68.17 -69.16 6.64
N SER A 401 66.94 -69.14 6.12
CA SER A 401 65.69 -69.09 6.91
C SER A 401 64.48 -68.72 6.04
N PHE A 402 63.56 -69.66 5.84
CA PHE A 402 62.27 -69.41 5.17
C PHE A 402 61.33 -68.48 5.96
N GLY A 403 61.46 -68.40 7.29
CA GLY A 403 60.60 -67.55 8.14
C GLY A 403 60.81 -66.04 8.02
N ARG A 404 61.94 -65.57 7.48
CA ARG A 404 62.21 -64.14 7.28
C ARG A 404 61.55 -63.57 6.02
N VAL A 405 61.19 -64.42 5.05
CA VAL A 405 60.57 -63.99 3.80
C VAL A 405 59.11 -63.55 4.01
N ASN A 406 58.31 -64.31 4.77
CA ASN A 406 56.91 -63.95 5.07
C ASN A 406 56.78 -62.65 5.91
N ARG A 407 57.78 -62.31 6.74
CA ARG A 407 57.78 -61.05 7.51
C ARG A 407 58.13 -59.83 6.65
N LEU A 408 58.90 -60.03 5.58
CA LEU A 408 59.23 -58.96 4.64
C LEU A 408 58.05 -58.67 3.69
N GLU A 409 57.25 -59.67 3.34
CA GLU A 409 56.02 -59.47 2.55
C GLU A 409 54.95 -58.69 3.34
N THR A 410 54.77 -58.97 4.64
CA THR A 410 53.83 -58.19 5.47
C THR A 410 54.30 -56.76 5.72
N LEU A 411 55.61 -56.53 5.88
CA LEU A 411 56.17 -55.18 5.97
C LEU A 411 56.06 -54.43 4.63
N GLY A 412 56.24 -55.12 3.50
CA GLY A 412 56.02 -54.55 2.16
C GLY A 412 54.57 -54.13 1.94
N ALA A 413 53.60 -54.94 2.39
CA ALA A 413 52.18 -54.60 2.33
C ALA A 413 51.83 -53.39 3.25
N GLY A 414 52.41 -53.32 4.45
CA GLY A 414 52.24 -52.18 5.35
C GLY A 414 52.83 -50.89 4.79
N TYR A 415 54.00 -50.96 4.15
CA TYR A 415 54.63 -49.80 3.52
C TYR A 415 53.85 -49.30 2.28
N ASP A 416 53.31 -50.20 1.45
CA ASP A 416 52.46 -49.83 0.30
C ASP A 416 51.16 -49.14 0.78
N ALA A 417 50.55 -49.61 1.87
CA ALA A 417 49.37 -48.98 2.45
C ALA A 417 49.65 -47.57 3.00
N VAL A 418 50.77 -47.38 3.71
CA VAL A 418 51.18 -46.08 4.26
C VAL A 418 51.56 -45.08 3.16
N MET A 419 52.31 -45.52 2.13
CA MET A 419 52.68 -44.63 1.02
C MET A 419 51.49 -44.22 0.17
N ARG A 420 50.50 -45.10 -0.04
CA ARG A 420 49.25 -44.71 -0.71
C ARG A 420 48.46 -43.69 0.10
N PHE A 421 48.43 -43.85 1.43
CA PHE A 421 47.77 -42.89 2.31
C PHE A 421 48.45 -41.50 2.25
N ILE A 422 49.78 -41.46 2.27
CA ILE A 422 50.55 -40.20 2.20
C ILE A 422 50.41 -39.50 0.83
N ILE A 423 50.22 -40.25 -0.26
CA ILE A 423 50.05 -39.66 -1.60
C ILE A 423 48.63 -39.11 -1.81
N LEU A 424 47.64 -39.60 -1.07
CA LEU A 424 46.22 -39.23 -1.21
C LEU A 424 45.78 -38.08 -0.30
N VAL A 425 46.49 -37.87 0.81
CA VAL A 425 46.32 -36.74 1.75
C VAL A 425 47.19 -35.58 1.29
#